data_AF-A0A7C2C2S3-F1
#
_entry.id   AF-A0A7C2C2S3-F1
#
_cell.length_a   1.000
_cell.length_b   1.000
_cell.length_c   1.000
_cell.angle_alpha   90.00
_cell.angle_beta   90.00
_cell.angle_gamma   90.00
#
_symmetry.space_group_name_H-M   'P 1'
#
loop_
_entity.id
_entity.type
_entity.pdbx_description
1 polymer ?
#
loop_
_entity_poly.entity_id
_entity_poly.type
_entity_poly.pdbx_seq_one_letter_code
_entity_poly.pdbx_strand_id
1 'polypeptide(L)'
;QRVVLSEVTAYLVTDMLRGVIESPLGTGRRARIVGRPAAGKTGTTQNQTDVWFVGYTPDLVAAVWIGNDDPEPLQWGGNVLTSGFAAQLWGEFVQQALQRVPPSDFPQPQGVVRLPVDVRTGLRVDSRCGLPPGEVRDEVFRAGTEPRELSPRCRPQQPESDGAAPPPAPAPGPAPVGAPPGSPLQPQPDVPPETPQPPPAGQEPAAGGQPTPGQPTPPPGPPAASPPGQPPPPSG
;
A
#
# COMPACT_ATOMS: atom_id res chain seq x y z
N GLN A 1 -15.57 -29.51 -4.49
CA GLN A 1 -14.83 -28.23 -4.45
C GLN A 1 -13.50 -28.47 -3.74
N ARG A 2 -12.38 -27.97 -4.25
CA ARG A 2 -11.05 -28.14 -3.63
C ARG A 2 -10.72 -26.89 -2.81
N VAL A 3 -10.42 -27.05 -1.53
CA VAL A 3 -9.96 -25.95 -0.66
C VAL A 3 -8.51 -25.63 -1.00
N VAL A 4 -8.22 -24.35 -1.28
CA VAL A 4 -6.87 -23.88 -1.68
C VAL A 4 -6.24 -22.91 -0.67
N LEU A 5 -7.05 -22.35 0.25
CA LEU A 5 -6.60 -21.47 1.34
C LEU A 5 -7.24 -21.92 2.65
N SER A 6 -6.50 -21.77 3.76
CA SER A 6 -7.10 -21.92 5.09
C SER A 6 -8.07 -20.78 5.38
N GLU A 7 -9.11 -21.03 6.18
CA GLU A 7 -10.12 -20.02 6.55
C GLU A 7 -9.47 -18.79 7.19
N VAL A 8 -8.50 -19.00 8.11
CA VAL A 8 -7.73 -17.92 8.73
C VAL A 8 -7.03 -17.06 7.68
N THR A 9 -6.35 -17.66 6.70
CA THR A 9 -5.68 -16.90 5.63
C THR A 9 -6.70 -16.13 4.78
N ALA A 10 -7.82 -16.75 4.41
CA ALA A 10 -8.86 -16.10 3.63
C ALA A 10 -9.46 -14.88 4.37
N TYR A 11 -9.70 -15.02 5.68
CA TYR A 11 -10.22 -13.92 6.51
C TYR A 11 -9.22 -12.77 6.63
N LEU A 12 -7.93 -13.05 6.87
CA LEU A 12 -6.89 -12.01 6.91
C LEU A 12 -6.79 -11.24 5.58
N VAL A 13 -6.84 -11.96 4.45
CA VAL A 13 -6.87 -11.31 3.11
C VAL A 13 -8.13 -10.48 2.94
N THR A 14 -9.28 -10.97 3.40
CA THR A 14 -10.54 -10.23 3.36
C THR A 14 -10.44 -8.93 4.17
N ASP A 15 -9.94 -8.98 5.41
CA ASP A 15 -9.78 -7.79 6.28
C ASP A 15 -8.86 -6.74 5.63
N MET A 16 -7.74 -7.18 5.03
CA MET A 16 -6.86 -6.29 4.24
C MET A 16 -7.59 -5.66 3.04
N LEU A 17 -8.37 -6.45 2.29
CA LEU A 17 -9.09 -5.99 1.10
C LEU A 17 -10.30 -5.09 1.44
N ARG A 18 -10.90 -5.24 2.62
CA ARG A 18 -11.88 -4.27 3.14
C ARG A 18 -11.23 -2.90 3.30
N GLY A 19 -9.98 -2.85 3.78
CA GLY A 19 -9.20 -1.62 3.89
C GLY A 19 -9.07 -0.84 2.57
N VAL A 20 -9.08 -1.51 1.42
CA VAL A 20 -9.03 -0.85 0.09
C VAL A 20 -10.27 0.01 -0.17
N ILE A 21 -11.43 -0.37 0.39
CA ILE A 21 -12.72 0.31 0.22
C ILE A 21 -13.03 1.22 1.42
N GLU A 22 -12.73 0.76 2.63
CA GLU A 22 -13.13 1.41 3.88
C GLU A 22 -12.13 2.51 4.33
N SER A 23 -10.85 2.39 3.97
CA SER A 23 -9.85 3.40 4.34
C SER A 23 -10.09 4.72 3.61
N PRO A 24 -9.94 5.89 4.28
CA PRO A 24 -9.98 7.20 3.62
C PRO A 24 -8.99 7.34 2.46
N LEU A 25 -7.84 6.65 2.56
CA LEU A 25 -6.79 6.62 1.54
C LEU A 25 -6.89 5.40 0.62
N GLY A 26 -7.95 4.60 0.74
CA GLY A 26 -8.18 3.39 -0.05
C GLY A 26 -8.39 3.71 -1.53
N THR A 27 -7.71 2.95 -2.40
CA THR A 27 -7.83 3.12 -3.86
C THR A 27 -9.21 2.71 -4.39
N GLY A 28 -9.92 1.83 -3.69
CA GLY A 28 -11.25 1.34 -4.01
C GLY A 28 -12.38 2.06 -3.27
N ARG A 29 -12.13 3.21 -2.63
CA ARG A 29 -13.12 3.91 -1.79
C ARG A 29 -14.47 4.18 -2.45
N ARG A 30 -14.49 4.29 -3.79
CA ARG A 30 -15.70 4.52 -4.59
C ARG A 30 -16.60 3.27 -4.72
N ALA A 31 -16.09 2.09 -4.37
CA ALA A 31 -16.88 0.86 -4.30
C ALA A 31 -17.68 0.70 -2.98
N ARG A 32 -17.65 1.71 -2.08
CA ARG A 32 -18.31 1.62 -0.78
C ARG A 32 -19.83 1.53 -0.96
N ILE A 33 -20.43 0.52 -0.31
CA ILE A 33 -21.88 0.33 -0.25
C ILE A 33 -22.33 0.63 1.18
N VAL A 34 -23.34 1.49 1.34
CA VAL A 34 -23.85 1.85 2.66
C VAL A 34 -24.54 0.65 3.30
N GLY A 35 -24.14 0.32 4.54
CA GLY A 35 -24.77 -0.74 5.33
C GLY A 35 -24.44 -2.16 4.86
N ARG A 36 -23.49 -2.35 3.95
CA ARG A 36 -23.05 -3.68 3.49
C ARG A 36 -21.51 -3.76 3.45
N PRO A 37 -20.91 -4.71 4.19
CA PRO A 37 -19.47 -4.99 4.09
C PRO A 37 -19.07 -5.45 2.69
N ALA A 38 -17.93 -4.95 2.21
CA ALA A 38 -17.35 -5.35 0.94
C ALA A 38 -15.82 -5.36 1.03
N ALA A 39 -15.19 -6.25 0.27
CA ALA A 39 -13.75 -6.33 0.07
C ALA A 39 -13.45 -6.29 -1.43
N GLY A 40 -12.33 -5.68 -1.82
CA GLY A 40 -11.96 -5.67 -3.24
C GLY A 40 -10.61 -5.04 -3.53
N LYS A 41 -10.21 -5.10 -4.79
CA LYS A 41 -8.93 -4.59 -5.25
C LYS A 41 -9.06 -3.91 -6.61
N THR A 42 -8.37 -2.78 -6.72
CA THR A 42 -8.14 -2.04 -7.96
C THR A 42 -7.01 -2.67 -8.78
N GLY A 43 -7.14 -2.63 -10.10
CA GLY A 43 -6.08 -2.96 -11.06
C GLY A 43 -6.03 -1.95 -12.21
N THR A 44 -4.84 -1.57 -12.65
CA THR A 44 -4.60 -0.62 -13.77
C THR A 44 -3.42 -1.15 -14.57
N THR A 45 -3.50 -1.19 -15.89
CA THR A 45 -2.32 -1.51 -16.73
C THR A 45 -1.40 -0.31 -16.85
N GLN A 46 -0.10 -0.55 -17.13
CA GLN A 46 0.91 0.51 -17.16
C GLN A 46 0.59 1.62 -18.17
N ASN A 47 0.00 1.27 -19.31
CA ASN A 47 -0.37 2.19 -20.37
C ASN A 47 -1.80 2.75 -20.21
N GLN A 48 -2.46 2.47 -19.07
CA GLN A 48 -3.84 2.89 -18.79
C GLN A 48 -4.84 2.43 -19.86
N THR A 49 -4.56 1.33 -20.55
CA THR A 49 -5.45 0.69 -21.53
C THR A 49 -6.59 -0.06 -20.85
N ASP A 50 -6.38 -0.46 -19.59
CA ASP A 50 -7.30 -1.27 -18.82
C ASP A 50 -7.39 -0.79 -17.39
N VAL A 51 -8.61 -0.67 -16.89
CA VAL A 51 -8.89 -0.47 -15.47
C VAL A 51 -9.87 -1.51 -14.98
N TRP A 52 -9.55 -2.07 -13.82
CA TRP A 52 -10.26 -3.17 -13.19
C TRP A 52 -10.65 -2.83 -11.76
N PHE A 53 -11.79 -3.38 -11.35
CA PHE A 53 -12.09 -3.59 -9.95
C PHE A 53 -12.71 -4.97 -9.77
N VAL A 54 -12.08 -5.77 -8.92
CA VAL A 54 -12.61 -7.08 -8.51
C VAL A 54 -12.96 -6.98 -7.04
N GLY A 55 -14.21 -7.26 -6.70
CA GLY A 55 -14.70 -7.15 -5.34
C GLY A 55 -15.74 -8.21 -5.02
N TYR A 56 -15.99 -8.37 -3.73
CA TYR A 56 -16.98 -9.29 -3.22
C TYR A 56 -17.58 -8.79 -1.90
N THR A 57 -18.80 -9.27 -1.67
CA THR A 57 -19.50 -9.31 -0.39
C THR A 57 -19.56 -10.78 0.05
N PRO A 58 -20.03 -11.12 1.26
CA PRO A 58 -20.24 -12.54 1.61
C PRO A 58 -21.23 -13.26 0.67
N ASP A 59 -22.11 -12.51 0.00
CA ASP A 59 -23.20 -13.07 -0.83
C ASP A 59 -22.92 -13.04 -2.35
N LEU A 60 -21.97 -12.23 -2.81
CA LEU A 60 -21.73 -12.01 -4.25
C LEU A 60 -20.29 -11.60 -4.53
N VAL A 61 -19.68 -12.20 -5.56
CA VAL A 61 -18.43 -11.76 -6.20
C VAL A 61 -18.73 -11.19 -7.58
N ALA A 62 -18.08 -10.09 -7.93
CA ALA A 62 -18.17 -9.50 -9.27
C ALA A 62 -16.84 -8.84 -9.66
N ALA A 63 -16.62 -8.74 -10.97
CA ALA A 63 -15.49 -8.04 -11.57
C ALA A 63 -16.00 -7.04 -12.58
N VAL A 64 -15.49 -5.81 -12.54
CA VAL A 64 -15.73 -4.77 -13.55
C VAL A 64 -14.40 -4.45 -14.23
N TRP A 65 -14.43 -4.50 -15.55
CA TRP A 65 -13.36 -4.05 -16.42
C TRP A 65 -13.87 -2.93 -17.30
N ILE A 66 -13.03 -1.94 -17.52
CA ILE A 66 -13.23 -0.91 -18.53
C ILE A 66 -11.96 -0.91 -19.37
N GLY A 67 -12.14 -1.02 -20.68
CA GLY A 67 -11.09 -1.00 -21.68
C GLY A 67 -11.68 -0.60 -23.02
N ASN A 68 -10.79 -0.25 -23.95
CA ASN A 68 -11.13 -0.07 -25.35
C ASN A 68 -10.87 -1.40 -26.09
N ASP A 69 -11.57 -1.63 -27.20
CA ASP A 69 -11.32 -2.82 -28.03
C ASP A 69 -9.89 -2.78 -28.63
N ASP A 70 -9.44 -1.60 -29.02
CA ASP A 70 -8.04 -1.32 -29.37
C ASP A 70 -7.25 -0.88 -28.13
N PRO A 71 -5.95 -1.21 -27.99
CA PRO A 71 -5.15 -0.94 -26.80
C PRO A 71 -4.72 0.54 -26.68
N GLU A 72 -5.69 1.44 -26.74
CA GLU A 72 -5.52 2.88 -26.60
C GLU A 72 -5.74 3.31 -25.14
N PRO A 73 -5.03 4.34 -24.64
CA PRO A 73 -5.22 4.86 -23.31
C PRO A 73 -6.67 5.26 -23.03
N LEU A 74 -7.18 4.89 -21.86
CA LEU A 74 -8.57 5.18 -21.47
C LEU A 74 -8.75 6.65 -21.13
N GLN A 75 -9.23 7.41 -22.11
CA GLN A 75 -9.53 8.83 -21.97
C GLN A 75 -10.96 9.13 -22.38
N TRP A 76 -11.64 9.95 -21.59
CA TRP A 76 -13.00 10.42 -21.90
C TRP A 76 -13.15 11.88 -21.51
N GLY A 77 -13.62 12.71 -22.44
CA GLY A 77 -13.84 14.14 -22.19
C GLY A 77 -12.59 14.87 -21.67
N GLY A 78 -11.41 14.51 -22.16
CA GLY A 78 -10.12 15.08 -21.73
C GLY A 78 -9.59 14.57 -20.39
N ASN A 79 -10.22 13.58 -19.76
CA ASN A 79 -9.81 13.01 -18.49
C ASN A 79 -9.39 11.56 -18.64
N VAL A 80 -8.37 11.14 -17.89
CA VAL A 80 -7.94 9.74 -17.81
C VAL A 80 -8.89 8.96 -16.90
N LEU A 81 -9.39 7.82 -17.39
CA LEU A 81 -10.14 6.90 -16.55
C LEU A 81 -9.18 6.11 -15.65
N THR A 82 -9.54 6.02 -14.38
CA THR A 82 -8.81 5.24 -13.37
C THR A 82 -9.67 4.10 -12.85
N SER A 83 -9.05 3.14 -12.15
CA SER A 83 -9.77 2.03 -11.50
C SER A 83 -10.78 2.47 -10.46
N GLY A 84 -10.76 3.73 -10.02
CA GLY A 84 -11.82 4.31 -9.21
C GLY A 84 -13.18 4.34 -9.92
N PHE A 85 -13.22 4.47 -11.25
CA PHE A 85 -14.47 4.38 -12.02
C PHE A 85 -14.99 2.95 -12.09
N ALA A 86 -14.12 1.96 -12.33
CA ALA A 86 -14.49 0.54 -12.26
C ALA A 86 -15.01 0.16 -10.86
N ALA A 87 -14.38 0.68 -9.80
CA ALA A 87 -14.81 0.50 -8.42
C ALA A 87 -16.20 1.09 -8.16
N GLN A 88 -16.47 2.28 -8.69
CA GLN A 88 -17.79 2.92 -8.58
C GLN A 88 -18.87 2.09 -9.27
N LEU A 89 -18.66 1.71 -10.53
CA LEU A 89 -19.61 0.89 -11.30
C LEU A 89 -19.86 -0.45 -10.60
N TRP A 90 -18.82 -1.07 -10.04
CA TRP A 90 -18.95 -2.30 -9.25
C TRP A 90 -19.86 -2.08 -8.04
N GLY A 91 -19.66 -1.00 -7.28
CA GLY A 91 -20.47 -0.68 -6.09
C GLY A 91 -21.94 -0.45 -6.44
N GLU A 92 -22.20 0.32 -7.49
CA GLU A 92 -23.56 0.58 -8.00
C GLU A 92 -24.23 -0.73 -8.46
N PHE A 93 -23.52 -1.58 -9.20
CA PHE A 93 -24.02 -2.88 -9.63
C PHE A 93 -24.37 -3.79 -8.46
N VAL A 94 -23.45 -3.96 -7.49
CA VAL A 94 -23.68 -4.86 -6.34
C VAL A 94 -24.80 -4.34 -5.45
N GLN A 95 -24.92 -3.03 -5.26
CA GLN A 95 -26.02 -2.43 -4.52
C GLN A 95 -27.38 -2.79 -5.14
N GLN A 96 -27.50 -2.71 -6.47
CA GLN A 96 -28.72 -3.09 -7.19
C GLN A 96 -28.96 -4.60 -7.17
N ALA A 97 -27.92 -5.40 -7.42
CA ALA A 97 -28.01 -6.86 -7.45
C ALA A 97 -28.46 -7.46 -6.11
N LEU A 98 -28.02 -6.86 -4.99
CA LEU A 98 -28.31 -7.35 -3.64
C LEU A 98 -29.42 -6.57 -2.92
N GLN A 99 -30.22 -5.75 -3.62
CA GLN A 99 -31.25 -4.90 -2.99
C GLN A 99 -32.31 -5.69 -2.20
N ARG A 100 -32.49 -6.99 -2.49
CA ARG A 100 -33.45 -7.89 -1.80
C ARG A 100 -32.78 -8.92 -0.89
N VAL A 101 -31.45 -8.90 -0.80
CA VAL A 101 -30.68 -9.81 0.06
C VAL A 101 -30.33 -9.03 1.33
N PRO A 102 -30.61 -9.53 2.54
CA PRO A 102 -30.17 -8.87 3.76
C PRO A 102 -28.63 -8.72 3.81
N PRO A 103 -28.07 -7.62 4.36
CA PRO A 103 -26.64 -7.52 4.58
C PRO A 103 -26.12 -8.60 5.55
N SER A 104 -24.98 -9.17 5.23
CA SER A 104 -24.26 -10.13 6.05
C SER A 104 -22.80 -9.68 6.26
N ASP A 105 -22.20 -10.08 7.38
CA ASP A 105 -20.80 -9.83 7.70
C ASP A 105 -19.91 -10.98 7.24
N PHE A 106 -18.62 -10.69 7.04
CA PHE A 106 -17.61 -11.73 6.81
C PHE A 106 -17.40 -12.54 8.10
N PRO A 107 -17.68 -13.86 8.11
CA PRO A 107 -17.58 -14.66 9.32
C PRO A 107 -16.11 -14.80 9.73
N GLN A 108 -15.81 -14.44 10.98
CA GLN A 108 -14.47 -14.62 11.55
C GLN A 108 -14.28 -16.10 11.95
N PRO A 109 -13.28 -16.80 11.38
CA PRO A 109 -13.00 -18.18 11.75
C PRO A 109 -12.28 -18.27 13.11
N GLN A 110 -12.29 -19.47 13.69
CA GLN A 110 -11.47 -19.75 14.87
C GLN A 110 -9.98 -19.58 14.54
N GLY A 111 -9.19 -19.19 15.54
CA GLY A 111 -7.74 -18.96 15.34
C GLY A 111 -7.38 -17.61 14.71
N VAL A 112 -8.34 -16.68 14.62
CA VAL A 112 -8.08 -15.24 14.39
C VAL A 112 -8.22 -14.49 15.70
N VAL A 113 -7.23 -13.67 16.03
CA VAL A 113 -7.26 -12.74 17.17
C VAL A 113 -7.21 -11.30 16.67
N ARG A 114 -7.84 -10.38 17.41
CA ARG A 114 -7.84 -8.95 17.12
C ARG A 114 -7.24 -8.21 18.32
N LEU A 115 -6.31 -7.29 18.06
CA LEU A 115 -5.71 -6.46 19.10
C LEU A 115 -5.32 -5.09 18.56
N PRO A 116 -5.29 -4.07 19.42
CA PRO A 116 -4.86 -2.75 19.03
C PRO A 116 -3.33 -2.71 18.88
N VAL A 117 -2.86 -2.14 17.77
CA VAL A 117 -1.45 -1.94 17.48
C VAL A 117 -1.15 -0.47 17.22
N ASP A 118 0.10 -0.08 17.49
CA ASP A 118 0.65 1.20 17.09
C ASP A 118 0.94 1.15 15.58
N VAL A 119 0.25 2.00 14.81
CA VAL A 119 0.35 2.04 13.35
C VAL A 119 1.78 2.27 12.87
N ARG A 120 2.64 2.92 13.67
CA ARG A 120 4.04 3.22 13.29
C ARG A 120 4.98 2.04 13.51
N THR A 121 4.75 1.23 14.52
CA THR A 121 5.68 0.16 14.93
C THR A 121 5.15 -1.24 14.63
N GLY A 122 3.84 -1.39 14.43
CA GLY A 122 3.17 -2.69 14.29
C GLY A 122 3.13 -3.49 15.59
N LEU A 123 3.58 -2.92 16.71
CA LEU A 123 3.61 -3.57 18.02
C LEU A 123 2.30 -3.35 18.78
N ARG A 124 1.99 -4.25 19.72
CA ARG A 124 0.75 -4.16 20.49
C ARG A 124 0.74 -2.93 21.38
N VAL A 125 -0.44 -2.38 21.62
CA VAL A 125 -0.67 -1.33 22.62
C VAL A 125 -1.58 -1.86 23.72
N ASP A 126 -1.44 -1.35 24.94
CA ASP A 126 -2.34 -1.65 26.04
C ASP A 126 -3.17 -0.41 26.43
N SER A 127 -4.11 -0.57 27.35
CA SER A 127 -5.00 0.51 27.80
C SER A 127 -4.29 1.69 28.48
N ARG A 128 -3.01 1.54 28.84
CA ARG A 128 -2.20 2.61 29.45
C ARG A 128 -1.43 3.41 28.41
N CYS A 129 -1.46 2.99 27.15
CA CYS A 129 -0.77 3.65 26.07
C CYS A 129 -1.51 4.93 25.64
N GLY A 130 -0.89 6.09 25.84
CA GLY A 130 -1.44 7.41 25.50
C GLY A 130 -1.17 7.86 24.06
N LEU A 131 -1.17 6.96 23.08
CA LEU A 131 -0.95 7.34 21.69
C LEU A 131 -2.11 8.20 21.14
N PRO A 132 -1.83 9.16 20.24
CA PRO A 132 -2.88 9.99 19.66
C PRO A 132 -3.95 9.17 18.92
N PRO A 133 -5.20 9.68 18.85
CA PRO A 133 -6.23 9.10 18.00
C PRO A 133 -5.74 8.97 16.55
N GLY A 134 -5.95 7.81 15.93
CA GLY A 134 -5.50 7.52 14.56
C GLY A 134 -4.10 6.89 14.46
N GLU A 135 -3.31 6.88 15.54
CA GLU A 135 -2.05 6.12 15.60
C GLU A 135 -2.20 4.75 16.27
N VAL A 136 -3.40 4.43 16.74
CA VAL A 136 -3.78 3.09 17.21
C VAL A 136 -4.82 2.52 16.27
N ARG A 137 -4.62 1.28 15.82
CA ARG A 137 -5.56 0.56 14.96
C ARG A 137 -5.75 -0.88 15.44
N ASP A 138 -6.99 -1.36 15.42
CA ASP A 138 -7.28 -2.78 15.63
C ASP A 138 -6.93 -3.57 14.39
N GLU A 139 -5.98 -4.50 14.52
CA GLU A 139 -5.54 -5.39 13.44
C GLU A 139 -5.83 -6.85 13.79
N VAL A 140 -6.00 -7.66 12.76
CA VAL A 140 -6.25 -9.11 12.87
C VAL A 140 -4.99 -9.91 12.65
N PHE A 141 -4.81 -10.95 13.44
CA PHE A 141 -3.66 -11.84 13.38
C PHE A 141 -4.13 -13.29 13.41
N ARG A 142 -3.32 -14.17 12.82
CA ARG A 142 -3.39 -15.60 13.13
C ARG A 142 -2.97 -15.77 14.59
N ALA A 143 -3.76 -16.52 15.36
CA ALA A 143 -3.44 -16.80 16.76
C ALA A 143 -2.03 -17.39 16.89
N GLY A 144 -1.25 -16.84 17.82
CA GLY A 144 0.15 -17.19 18.06
C GLY A 144 1.16 -16.38 17.25
N THR A 145 0.73 -15.60 16.24
CA THR A 145 1.61 -14.73 15.44
C THR A 145 1.48 -13.26 15.81
N GLU A 146 0.62 -12.92 16.77
CA GLU A 146 0.45 -11.55 17.22
C GLU A 146 1.72 -10.96 17.88
N PRO A 147 1.94 -9.64 17.75
CA PRO A 147 3.01 -8.95 18.47
C PRO A 147 2.86 -9.13 19.98
N ARG A 148 3.91 -9.64 20.62
CA ARG A 148 3.95 -9.83 22.08
C ARG A 148 4.57 -8.65 22.83
N GLU A 149 5.41 -7.89 22.15
CA GLU A 149 6.09 -6.73 22.72
C GLU A 149 5.21 -5.48 22.62
N LEU A 150 5.21 -4.68 23.69
CA LEU A 150 4.52 -3.39 23.70
C LEU A 150 5.29 -2.38 22.85
N SER A 151 4.58 -1.49 22.15
CA SER A 151 5.24 -0.39 21.43
C SER A 151 6.11 0.43 22.38
N PRO A 152 7.36 0.75 22.02
CA PRO A 152 8.24 1.60 22.82
C PRO A 152 7.69 3.02 22.97
N ARG A 153 6.75 3.43 22.09
CA ARG A 153 6.06 4.72 22.15
C ARG A 153 4.95 4.76 23.22
N CYS A 154 4.60 3.61 23.80
CA CYS A 154 3.71 3.50 24.95
C CYS A 154 4.42 3.65 26.29
N ARG A 155 5.76 3.83 26.30
CA ARG A 155 6.47 4.13 27.55
C ARG A 155 5.97 5.48 28.08
N PRO A 156 5.76 5.62 29.40
CA PRO A 156 5.52 6.93 29.98
C PRO A 156 6.65 7.84 29.52
N GLN A 157 6.32 8.99 28.92
CA GLN A 157 7.28 10.08 28.84
C GLN A 157 7.71 10.32 30.28
N GLN A 158 8.97 10.00 30.61
CA GLN A 158 9.53 10.54 31.83
C GLN A 158 9.35 12.05 31.71
N PRO A 159 8.84 12.76 32.74
CA PRO A 159 8.83 14.20 32.70
C PRO A 159 10.26 14.61 32.34
N GLU A 160 10.41 15.33 31.23
CA GLU A 160 11.66 16.00 30.91
C GLU A 160 12.09 16.70 32.19
N SER A 161 13.27 16.37 32.70
CA SER A 161 13.76 16.99 33.93
C SER A 161 13.79 18.49 33.68
N ASP A 162 12.84 19.21 34.27
CA ASP A 162 12.86 20.66 34.33
C ASP A 162 14.24 21.09 34.83
N GLY A 163 15.00 21.73 33.94
CA GLY A 163 16.22 22.48 34.22
C GLY A 163 17.07 21.98 35.39
N ALA A 164 17.86 20.92 35.18
CA ALA A 164 19.16 20.89 35.84
C ALA A 164 19.97 22.04 35.23
N ALA A 165 20.00 23.18 35.93
CA ALA A 165 20.90 24.27 35.61
C ALA A 165 22.30 23.69 35.36
N PRO A 166 23.01 24.10 34.29
CA PRO A 166 24.39 23.68 34.11
C PRO A 166 25.14 24.04 35.40
N PRO A 167 26.02 23.15 35.91
CA PRO A 167 26.83 23.48 37.08
C PRO A 167 27.57 24.80 36.80
N PRO A 168 27.69 25.71 37.78
CA PRO A 168 28.37 26.97 37.56
C PRO A 168 29.78 26.70 37.03
N ALA A 169 30.15 27.40 35.96
CA ALA A 169 31.47 27.29 35.35
C ALA A 169 32.55 27.48 36.43
N PRO A 170 33.62 26.68 36.43
CA PRO A 170 34.74 26.90 37.35
C PRO A 170 35.33 28.29 37.08
N ALA A 171 35.63 29.01 38.15
CA ALA A 171 36.28 30.32 38.09
C ALA A 171 37.59 30.24 37.27
N PRO A 172 37.94 31.27 36.47
CA PRO A 172 39.16 31.25 35.70
C PRO A 172 40.37 31.19 36.63
N GLY A 173 41.11 30.08 36.58
CA GLY A 173 42.42 29.96 37.19
C GLY A 173 43.44 30.88 36.49
N PRO A 174 44.54 31.26 37.16
CA PRO A 174 45.52 32.19 36.62
C PRO A 174 46.18 31.62 35.35
N ALA A 175 46.35 32.50 34.36
CA ALA A 175 46.95 32.17 33.07
C ALA A 175 48.39 31.64 33.22
N PRO A 176 48.76 30.53 32.55
CA PRO A 176 50.14 30.09 32.50
C PRO A 176 50.97 30.98 31.55
N VAL A 177 52.10 31.44 32.08
CA VAL A 177 53.15 32.19 31.39
C VAL A 177 54.03 31.22 30.61
N GLY A 178 54.33 31.57 29.35
CA GLY A 178 55.54 31.11 28.65
C GLY A 178 55.34 30.08 27.53
N ALA A 179 55.39 30.57 26.30
CA ALA A 179 55.58 29.76 25.09
C ALA A 179 57.06 29.42 24.86
N PRO A 180 57.36 28.41 24.02
CA PRO A 180 58.47 28.49 23.09
C PRO A 180 57.96 28.60 21.63
N PRO A 181 58.72 29.26 20.74
CA PRO A 181 58.24 29.67 19.41
C PRO A 181 58.14 28.51 18.41
N GLY A 182 57.05 28.51 17.65
CA GLY A 182 56.81 27.62 16.52
C GLY A 182 57.64 28.00 15.28
N SER A 183 58.06 26.99 14.55
CA SER A 183 58.77 27.08 13.26
C SER A 183 57.91 27.75 12.17
N PRO A 184 58.51 28.32 11.11
CA PRO A 184 57.77 29.06 10.08
C PRO A 184 56.85 28.14 9.26
N LEU A 185 55.62 28.60 8.99
CA LEU A 185 54.75 28.00 7.99
C LEU A 185 55.37 28.16 6.60
N GLN A 186 55.53 27.05 5.89
CA GLN A 186 55.76 27.07 4.44
C GLN A 186 54.43 27.38 3.73
N PRO A 187 54.42 28.21 2.67
CA PRO A 187 53.23 28.42 1.86
C PRO A 187 52.89 27.15 1.06
N GLN A 188 51.63 26.69 1.14
CA GLN A 188 51.11 25.64 0.27
C GLN A 188 50.79 26.22 -1.13
N PRO A 189 51.13 25.53 -2.23
CA PRO A 189 50.78 25.98 -3.57
C PRO A 189 49.28 25.83 -3.85
N ASP A 190 48.73 26.80 -4.59
CA ASP A 190 47.32 26.91 -5.00
C ASP A 190 46.79 25.63 -5.66
N VAL A 191 45.68 25.11 -5.13
CA VAL A 191 44.88 24.05 -5.77
C VAL A 191 43.88 24.73 -6.72
N PRO A 192 43.93 24.46 -8.04
CA PRO A 192 42.94 25.02 -8.97
C PRO A 192 41.54 24.41 -8.74
N PRO A 193 40.46 25.15 -9.04
CA PRO A 193 39.10 24.73 -8.73
C PRO A 193 38.68 23.49 -9.54
N GLU A 194 38.15 22.50 -8.84
CA GLU A 194 37.59 21.28 -9.40
C GLU A 194 36.33 21.61 -10.23
N THR A 195 36.30 21.14 -11.48
CA THR A 195 35.16 21.31 -12.38
C THR A 195 34.07 20.28 -12.01
N PRO A 196 32.78 20.66 -11.90
CA PRO A 196 31.74 19.70 -11.55
C PRO A 196 31.60 18.60 -12.61
N GLN A 197 31.73 17.33 -12.22
CA GLN A 197 31.44 16.20 -13.10
C GLN A 197 29.92 16.06 -13.34
N PRO A 198 29.48 15.71 -14.56
CA PRO A 198 28.06 15.42 -14.81
C PRO A 198 27.64 14.07 -14.17
N PRO A 199 26.35 13.88 -13.87
CA PRO A 199 25.85 12.64 -13.28
C PRO A 199 26.03 11.44 -14.23
N PRO A 200 26.17 10.22 -13.69
CA PRO A 200 26.40 9.04 -14.52
C PRO A 200 25.19 8.71 -15.38
N ALA A 201 25.46 8.37 -16.65
CA ALA A 201 24.46 7.90 -17.59
C ALA A 201 23.78 6.62 -17.08
N GLY A 202 22.44 6.61 -17.12
CA GLY A 202 21.63 5.44 -16.85
C GLY A 202 22.00 4.30 -17.81
N GLN A 203 22.18 3.11 -17.26
CA GLN A 203 22.35 1.90 -18.05
C GLN A 203 21.04 1.62 -18.81
N GLU A 204 21.12 1.62 -20.14
CA GLU A 204 20.16 0.96 -21.03
C GLU A 204 20.03 -0.52 -20.64
N PRO A 205 18.82 -1.10 -20.60
CA PRO A 205 18.69 -2.54 -20.56
C PRO A 205 18.99 -3.12 -21.95
N ALA A 206 20.10 -3.85 -22.02
CA ALA A 206 20.50 -4.62 -23.19
C ALA A 206 19.42 -5.66 -23.57
N ALA A 207 19.03 -5.63 -24.83
CA ALA A 207 18.32 -6.72 -25.50
C ALA A 207 19.23 -7.96 -25.63
N GLY A 208 18.69 -9.13 -25.29
CA GLY A 208 19.28 -10.43 -25.66
C GLY A 208 19.69 -11.30 -24.47
N GLY A 209 18.79 -12.17 -24.02
CA GLY A 209 19.10 -13.26 -23.08
C GLY A 209 18.02 -14.34 -23.11
N GLN A 210 18.43 -15.57 -23.45
CA GLN A 210 17.58 -16.78 -23.52
C GLN A 210 16.81 -17.08 -22.22
N PRO A 211 15.64 -17.72 -22.30
CA PRO A 211 14.81 -18.02 -21.13
C PRO A 211 15.39 -19.15 -20.25
N THR A 212 15.44 -18.90 -18.95
CA THR A 212 15.74 -19.85 -17.87
C THR A 212 14.52 -20.75 -17.59
N PRO A 213 14.66 -22.07 -17.40
CA PRO A 213 13.52 -22.95 -17.07
C PRO A 213 13.09 -22.76 -15.61
N GLY A 214 11.82 -22.41 -15.37
CA GLY A 214 11.24 -22.45 -14.01
C GLY A 214 10.21 -21.37 -13.64
N GLN A 215 9.89 -20.41 -14.52
CA GLN A 215 8.79 -19.48 -14.26
C GLN A 215 7.44 -20.04 -14.76
N PRO A 216 6.36 -19.94 -13.96
CA PRO A 216 5.02 -20.24 -14.45
C PRO A 216 4.64 -19.24 -15.55
N THR A 217 4.23 -19.78 -16.70
CA THR A 217 3.66 -19.01 -17.81
C THR A 217 2.41 -18.26 -17.36
N PRO A 218 2.21 -17.00 -17.79
CA PRO A 218 0.94 -16.32 -17.57
C PRO A 218 -0.21 -17.12 -18.23
N PRO A 219 -1.43 -17.09 -17.65
CA PRO A 219 -2.57 -17.76 -18.26
C PRO A 219 -2.87 -17.14 -19.64
N PRO A 220 -3.31 -17.95 -20.61
CA PRO A 220 -3.70 -17.43 -21.92
C PRO A 220 -4.85 -16.43 -21.75
N GLY A 221 -4.79 -15.33 -22.50
CA GLY A 221 -5.89 -14.38 -22.61
C GLY A 221 -7.17 -15.06 -23.15
N PRO A 222 -8.35 -14.45 -22.92
CA PRO A 222 -9.60 -15.01 -23.42
C PRO A 222 -9.56 -15.14 -24.96
N PRO A 223 -10.22 -16.18 -25.53
CA PRO A 223 -10.25 -16.36 -26.98
C PRO A 223 -10.92 -15.16 -27.66
N ALA A 224 -10.35 -14.73 -28.79
CA ALA A 224 -10.92 -13.69 -29.63
C ALA A 224 -12.39 -14.01 -29.96
N ALA A 225 -13.26 -13.01 -29.83
CA ALA A 225 -14.66 -13.14 -30.21
C ALA A 225 -14.76 -13.57 -31.68
N SER A 226 -15.59 -14.58 -31.95
CA SER A 226 -15.87 -15.02 -33.32
C SER A 226 -16.49 -13.86 -34.12
N PRO A 227 -16.12 -13.67 -35.40
CA PRO A 227 -16.72 -12.63 -36.23
C PRO A 227 -18.24 -12.86 -36.34
N PRO A 228 -19.05 -11.79 -36.43
CA PRO A 228 -20.50 -11.91 -36.58
C PRO A 228 -20.84 -12.72 -37.84
N GLY A 229 -21.70 -13.73 -37.66
CA GLY A 229 -22.17 -14.58 -38.75
C GLY A 229 -22.86 -13.77 -39.84
N GLN A 230 -22.60 -14.11 -41.10
CA GLN A 230 -23.26 -13.50 -42.25
C GLN A 230 -24.78 -13.66 -42.15
N PRO A 231 -25.57 -12.64 -42.53
CA PRO A 231 -27.01 -12.75 -42.57
C PRO A 231 -27.44 -13.79 -43.62
N PRO A 232 -28.55 -14.54 -43.38
CA PRO A 232 -29.04 -15.52 -44.33
C PRO A 232 -29.51 -14.86 -45.64
N PRO A 233 -29.43 -15.56 -46.78
CA PRO A 233 -29.90 -15.03 -48.05
C PRO A 233 -31.42 -14.79 -48.05
N PRO A 234 -31.92 -13.82 -48.82
CA PRO A 234 -33.34 -13.54 -48.90
C PRO A 234 -34.10 -14.74 -49.48
N SER A 235 -35.22 -15.09 -48.83
CA SER A 235 -36.20 -16.02 -49.39
C SER A 235 -36.90 -15.35 -50.56
N GLY A 236 -36.95 -16.05 -51.70
CA GLY A 236 -37.67 -15.60 -52.91
C GLY A 236 -39.18 -15.58 -52.75
#